data_AF-A0A165APM3-F1
#
_entry.id   AF-A0A165APM3-F1
#
_cell.length_a   1.000
_cell.length_b   1.000
_cell.length_c   1.000
_cell.angle_alpha   90.00
_cell.angle_beta   90.00
_cell.angle_gamma   90.00
#
_symmetry.space_group_name_H-M   'P 1'
#
loop_
_entity.id
_entity.type
_entity.pdbx_description
1 polymer ?
#
loop_
_entity_poly.entity_id
_entity_poly.type
_entity_poly.pdbx_seq_one_letter_code
_entity_poly.pdbx_strand_id
1 'polypeptide(L)' 'FNKNSADIIFRTADEVDFHLHKAVLMLASSMFEGMFSIPQPTAINAAEVDFETDLPIVPVTETSKTLDALL' A
#
# COMPACT_ATOMS: atom_id res chain seq x y z
N PHE A 1 4.40 -9.68 -6.92
CA PHE A 1 4.27 -8.58 -5.95
C PHE A 1 4.42 -9.08 -4.51
N ASN A 2 5.45 -9.89 -4.21
CA ASN A 2 5.78 -10.45 -2.88
C ASN A 2 7.29 -10.31 -2.60
N LYS A 3 7.87 -9.16 -2.96
CA LYS A 3 9.31 -8.95 -2.73
C LYS A 3 9.51 -8.45 -1.30
N ASN A 4 10.49 -9.02 -0.59
CA ASN A 4 10.92 -8.54 0.73
C ASN A 4 11.34 -7.06 0.76
N SER A 5 11.60 -6.46 -0.41
CA SER A 5 11.95 -5.05 -0.54
C SER A 5 10.74 -4.10 -0.51
N ALA A 6 9.50 -4.62 -0.45
CA ALA A 6 8.30 -3.79 -0.40
C ALA A 6 8.31 -2.88 0.83
N ASP A 7 7.71 -1.71 0.69
CA ASP A 7 7.69 -0.65 1.71
C ASP A 7 6.26 -0.16 2.03
N ILE A 8 5.25 -0.81 1.42
CA ILE A 8 3.83 -0.57 1.62
C ILE A 8 3.00 -1.78 1.16
N ILE A 9 1.86 -2.00 1.82
CA ILE A 9 0.87 -3.00 1.44
C ILE A 9 -0.44 -2.30 1.06
N PHE A 10 -0.99 -2.63 -0.10
CA PHE A 10 -2.37 -2.27 -0.45
C PHE A 10 -3.28 -3.48 -0.20
N ARG A 11 -4.29 -3.30 0.64
CA ARG A 11 -5.30 -4.34 0.93
C ARG A 11 -6.57 -4.03 0.15
N THR A 12 -6.93 -4.92 -0.78
CA THR A 12 -8.12 -4.74 -1.62
C THR A 12 -9.41 -5.05 -0.87
N ALA A 13 -10.55 -4.64 -1.43
CA ALA A 13 -11.87 -4.86 -0.81
C ALA A 13 -12.26 -6.34 -0.65
N ASP A 14 -11.59 -7.23 -1.39
CA ASP A 14 -11.69 -8.69 -1.28
C ASP A 14 -10.55 -9.30 -0.45
N GLU A 15 -9.92 -8.50 0.41
CA GLU A 15 -8.91 -8.91 1.40
C GLU A 15 -7.64 -9.53 0.81
N VAL A 16 -7.24 -9.08 -0.38
CA VAL A 16 -5.97 -9.49 -1.01
C VAL A 16 -4.92 -8.42 -0.81
N ASP A 17 -3.76 -8.84 -0.31
CA ASP A 17 -2.63 -7.96 -0.01
C ASP A 17 -1.63 -7.91 -1.16
N PHE A 18 -1.38 -6.70 -1.66
CA PHE A 18 -0.36 -6.41 -2.67
C PHE A 18 0.83 -5.72 -2.00
N HIS A 19 2.00 -6.37 -2.03
CA HIS A 19 3.24 -5.78 -1.52
C HIS A 19 3.89 -4.96 -2.63
N LEU A 20 3.92 -3.64 -2.42
CA LEU A 20 4.27 -2.65 -3.42
C LEU A 20 5.46 -1.79 -2.98
N HIS A 21 5.87 -0.92 -3.89
CA HIS A 21 6.93 0.06 -3.67
C HIS A 21 6.38 1.46 -3.84
N LYS A 22 6.43 2.28 -2.80
CA LYS A 22 6.04 3.71 -2.84
C LYS A 22 6.72 4.43 -4.00
N ALA A 23 8.01 4.19 -4.23
CA ALA A 23 8.75 4.79 -5.33
C ALA A 23 8.13 4.50 -6.71
N VAL A 24 7.70 3.27 -6.96
CA VAL A 24 7.07 2.89 -8.24
C VAL A 24 5.70 3.56 -8.36
N LEU A 25 4.91 3.58 -7.28
CA LEU A 25 3.61 4.24 -7.26
C LEU A 25 3.71 5.75 -7.50
N MET A 26 4.69 6.42 -6.89
CA MET A 26 4.97 7.86 -7.11
C MET A 26 5.37 8.15 -8.56
N LEU A 27 6.18 7.28 -9.17
CA LEU A 27 6.57 7.41 -10.58
C LEU A 27 5.38 7.17 -11.53
N ALA A 28 4.48 6.28 -11.17
CA ALA A 28 3.31 5.94 -11.99
C ALA A 28 2.20 6.99 -11.91
N SER A 29 2.05 7.70 -10.79
CA SER A 29 1.02 8.71 -10.60
C SER A 29 1.41 9.77 -9.57
N SER A 30 1.30 11.04 -9.96
CA SER A 30 1.52 12.19 -9.07
C SER A 30 0.53 12.25 -7.90
N MET A 31 -0.60 11.55 -7.99
CA MET A 31 -1.52 11.39 -6.87
C MET A 31 -0.85 10.67 -5.69
N PHE A 32 -0.11 9.59 -5.96
CA PHE A 32 0.60 8.85 -4.92
C PHE A 32 1.79 9.63 -4.38
N GLU A 33 2.50 10.38 -5.22
CA GLU A 33 3.54 11.31 -4.78
C GLU A 33 3.00 12.35 -3.79
N GLY A 34 1.88 12.99 -4.13
CA GLY A 34 1.19 13.91 -3.23
C GLY A 34 0.75 13.22 -1.94
N MET A 35 0.12 12.05 -2.02
CA MET A 35 -0.37 11.30 -0.87
C MET A 35 0.75 10.94 0.12
N PHE A 36 1.89 10.42 -0.37
CA PHE A 36 3.00 10.01 0.48
C PHE A 36 3.82 11.18 1.04
N SER A 37 3.69 12.38 0.47
CA SER A 37 4.33 13.59 1.01
C SER A 37 3.65 14.11 2.29
N ILE A 38 2.42 13.66 2.58
CA ILE A 38 1.64 14.10 3.74
C ILE A 38 2.16 13.42 5.01
N PRO A 39 2.56 14.19 6.05
CA PRO A 39 2.99 13.63 7.33
C PRO A 39 1.88 12.75 7.95
N GLN A 40 2.21 11.50 8.26
CA GLN A 40 1.27 10.58 8.92
C GLN A 40 1.30 10.78 10.44
N PRO A 41 0.16 10.63 11.14
CA PRO A 41 0.11 10.65 12.59
C PRO A 41 1.02 9.56 13.20
N THR A 42 1.69 9.88 14.32
CA THR A 42 2.61 8.93 14.98
C THR A 42 1.90 7.78 15.70
N ALA A 43 0.60 7.93 15.96
CA ALA A 43 -0.23 6.90 16.57
C ALA A 43 -0.83 6.04 15.46
N ILE A 44 -0.09 5.02 15.04
CA ILE A 44 -0.58 4.04 14.07
C ILE A 44 -1.32 2.95 14.86
N ASN A 45 -2.57 2.67 14.49
CA ASN A 45 -3.30 1.57 15.09
C ASN A 45 -2.66 0.25 14.66
N ALA A 46 -2.66 -0.76 15.54
CA ALA A 46 -2.11 -2.08 15.20
C ALA A 46 -2.81 -2.77 14.01
N ALA A 47 -3.99 -2.29 13.60
CA ALA A 47 -4.70 -2.76 12.42
C ALA A 47 -4.21 -2.13 11.10
N GLU A 48 -3.39 -1.08 11.17
CA GLU A 48 -2.88 -0.32 10.01
C GLU A 48 -1.43 -0.71 9.65
N VAL A 49 -0.89 -1.71 10.34
CA VAL A 49 0.45 -2.26 10.12
C VAL A 49 0.35 -3.77 10.03
N ASP A 50 1.09 -4.36 9.10
CA ASP A 50 1.24 -5.81 9.02
C ASP A 50 2.16 -6.33 10.14
N PHE A 51 1.71 -7.34 10.87
CA PHE A 51 2.43 -7.85 12.05
C PHE A 51 3.71 -8.62 11.70
N GLU A 52 3.82 -9.17 10.48
CA GLU A 52 4.99 -9.96 10.09
C GLU A 52 6.09 -9.09 9.49
N THR A 53 5.71 -8.05 8.75
CA THR A 53 6.63 -7.22 7.98
C THR A 53 6.82 -5.80 8.53
N ASP A 54 6.02 -5.39 9.52
CA ASP A 54 5.95 -4.02 10.06
C ASP A 54 5.64 -2.97 8.97
N LEU A 55 5.06 -3.39 7.83
CA LEU A 55 4.73 -2.50 6.72
C LEU A 55 3.36 -1.85 6.92
N PRO A 56 3.20 -0.57 6.52
CA PRO A 56 1.90 0.09 6.56
C PRO A 56 0.93 -0.54 5.57
N ILE A 57 -0.28 -0.83 6.04
CA ILE A 57 -1.40 -1.34 5.25
C ILE A 57 -2.30 -0.17 4.88
N VAL A 58 -2.52 0.03 3.58
CA VAL A 58 -3.48 1.00 3.05
C VAL A 58 -4.66 0.24 2.46
N PRO A 59 -5.86 0.33 3.06
CA PRO A 59 -7.05 -0.27 2.48
C PRO A 59 -7.46 0.50 1.24
N VAL A 60 -7.81 -0.23 0.17
CA VAL A 60 -8.31 0.32 -1.08
C VAL A 60 -9.68 -0.26 -1.40
N THR A 61 -10.48 0.49 -2.16
CA THR A 61 -11.87 0.09 -2.46
C THR A 61 -11.98 -0.82 -3.68
N GLU A 62 -10.92 -0.88 -4.46
CA GLU A 62 -10.74 -1.70 -5.64
C GLU A 62 -10.60 -3.18 -5.25
N THR A 63 -11.06 -4.06 -6.11
CA THR A 63 -10.87 -5.51 -5.96
C THR A 63 -9.48 -5.93 -6.47
N SER A 64 -9.01 -7.09 -6.02
CA SER A 64 -7.76 -7.71 -6.47
C SER A 64 -7.64 -7.76 -7.99
N LYS A 65 -8.70 -8.19 -8.67
CA LYS A 65 -8.74 -8.25 -10.15
C LYS A 65 -8.58 -6.87 -10.80
N THR A 66 -9.13 -5.82 -10.19
CA THR A 66 -9.01 -4.45 -10.71
C THR A 66 -7.60 -3.93 -10.49
N LEU A 67 -7.04 -4.16 -9.30
CA LEU A 67 -5.70 -3.71 -8.94
C LEU A 67 -4.61 -4.44 -9.74
N ASP A 68 -4.76 -5.75 -9.95
CA ASP A 68 -3.83 -6.60 -10.71
C ASP A 68 -3.77 -6.21 -12.20
N ALA A 69 -4.86 -5.67 -12.75
CA ALA A 69 -4.86 -5.17 -14.12
C ALA A 69 -4.13 -3.82 -14.29
N LEU A 70 -3.89 -3.10 -13.20
CA LEU A 70 -3.26 -1.78 -13.18
C LEU A 70 -1.78 -1.83 -12.76
N LEU A 71 -1.33 -2.91 -12.14
CA LEU A 71 0.00 -3.11 -11.55
C LEU A 71 0.86 -4.05 -12.39
#